data_AF-A0A183Q8A6-F1
#
_entry.id   AF-A0A183Q8A6-F1
#
_cell.length_a   1.000
_cell.length_b   1.000
_cell.length_c   1.000
_cell.angle_alpha   90.00
_cell.angle_beta   90.00
_cell.angle_gamma   90.00
#
_symmetry.space_group_name_H-M   'P 1'
#
loop_
_entity.id
_entity.type
_entity.pdbx_description
1 polymer ?
#
loop_
_entity_poly.entity_id
_entity_poly.type
_entity_poly.pdbx_seq_one_letter_code
_entity_poly.pdbx_strand_id
1 'polypeptide(L)' 'EKTTSVAAASAAVGLNIHKGKSNILRYNTECTNPITIDGEDLEDVKAFTYLGSIIDEQGGSNADVKVRIG' A
#
# COMPACT_ATOMS: atom_id res chain seq x y z
N GLU A 1 11.29 -7.49 -3.10
CA GLU A 1 11.59 -8.13 -1.80
C GLU A 1 10.48 -7.93 -0.76
N LYS A 2 10.12 -6.68 -0.41
CA LYS A 2 9.08 -6.39 0.62
C LYS A 2 7.68 -6.95 0.29
N THR A 3 7.23 -6.89 -0.96
CA THR A 3 5.91 -7.40 -1.39
C THR A 3 5.79 -8.92 -1.22
N THR A 4 6.83 -9.67 -1.63
CA THR A 4 6.90 -11.12 -1.49
C THR A 4 6.90 -11.57 -0.02
N SER A 5 7.60 -10.82 0.84
CA SER A 5 7.62 -11.07 2.29
C SER A 5 6.23 -10.90 2.92
N VAL A 6 5.50 -9.84 2.54
CA VAL A 6 4.11 -9.61 3.00
C VAL A 6 3.15 -10.71 2.55
N ALA A 7 3.28 -11.22 1.32
CA ALA A 7 2.47 -12.33 0.83
C ALA A 7 2.70 -13.61 1.65
N ALA A 8 3.97 -13.97 1.86
CA ALA A 8 4.32 -15.14 2.65
C ALA A 8 3.86 -15.03 4.11
N ALA A 9 4.03 -13.85 4.73
CA ALA A 9 3.58 -13.60 6.09
C ALA A 9 2.05 -13.65 6.21
N SER A 10 1.32 -13.10 5.24
CA SER A 10 -0.15 -13.15 5.20
C SER A 10 -0.65 -14.59 5.08
N ALA A 11 -0.05 -15.38 4.18
CA ALA A 11 -0.38 -16.79 4.02
C ALA A 11 -0.11 -17.60 5.30
N ALA A 12 0.99 -17.32 6.02
CA ALA A 12 1.32 -17.97 7.28
C ALA A 12 0.26 -17.77 8.39
N VAL A 13 -0.49 -16.66 8.33
CA VAL A 13 -1.61 -16.37 9.24
C VAL A 13 -2.99 -16.60 8.63
N GLY A 14 -3.06 -17.21 7.43
CA GLY A 14 -4.32 -17.53 6.75
C GLY A 14 -5.03 -16.33 6.09
N LEU A 15 -4.31 -15.22 5.86
CA LEU A 15 -4.83 -14.04 5.17
C LEU A 15 -4.53 -14.11 3.67
N ASN A 16 -5.55 -13.83 2.85
CA ASN A 16 -5.38 -13.69 1.41
C ASN A 16 -5.22 -12.22 1.01
N ILE A 17 -4.19 -11.93 0.21
CA ILE A 17 -4.01 -10.63 -0.42
C ILE A 17 -4.96 -10.54 -1.61
N HIS A 18 -5.89 -9.58 -1.55
CA HIS A 18 -6.85 -9.34 -2.62
C HIS A 18 -6.25 -8.40 -3.67
N LYS A 19 -5.76 -8.98 -4.77
CA LYS A 19 -5.03 -8.27 -5.83
C LYS A 19 -5.77 -7.04 -6.37
N GLY A 20 -7.07 -7.16 -6.69
CA GLY A 20 -7.88 -6.03 -7.19
C GLY A 20 -8.21 -4.94 -6.16
N LYS A 21 -7.77 -5.07 -4.92
CA LYS A 21 -7.86 -4.04 -3.87
C LYS A 21 -6.48 -3.54 -3.45
N SER A 22 -5.41 -4.18 -3.95
CA SER A 22 -4.04 -3.82 -3.67
C SER A 22 -3.61 -2.77 -4.68
N ASN A 23 -3.45 -1.54 -4.22
CA ASN A 23 -2.90 -0.46 -5.02
C ASN A 23 -1.55 -0.04 -4.45
N ILE A 24 -0.70 0.52 -5.30
CA ILE A 24 0.61 1.03 -4.90
C ILE A 24 0.52 2.54 -4.82
N LEU A 25 0.91 3.08 -3.66
CA LEU A 25 1.15 4.50 -3.50
C LEU A 25 2.66 4.75 -3.56
N ARG A 26 3.12 5.49 -4.57
CA ARG A 26 4.53 5.76 -4.81
C ARG A 26 4.95 7.07 -4.13
N TYR A 27 5.65 6.96 -3.00
CA TYR A 27 6.21 8.13 -2.29
C TYR A 27 7.64 8.41 -2.80
N ASN A 28 7.88 9.59 -3.37
CA ASN A 28 9.20 10.15 -3.72
C ASN A 28 10.10 9.39 -4.70
N THR A 29 9.65 8.31 -5.34
CA THR A 29 10.49 7.53 -6.28
C THR A 29 9.79 7.43 -7.62
N GLU A 30 10.42 7.84 -8.72
CA GLU A 30 10.02 7.43 -10.09
C GLU A 30 10.37 5.96 -10.32
N CYS A 31 9.82 5.05 -9.50
CA CYS A 31 10.06 3.63 -9.72
C CYS A 31 9.21 3.21 -10.92
N THR A 32 9.79 3.29 -12.11
CA THR A 32 9.22 2.85 -13.38
C THR A 32 9.07 1.34 -13.48
N ASN A 33 9.57 0.60 -12.49
CA ASN A 33 9.46 -0.84 -12.48
C ASN A 33 8.04 -1.23 -12.05
N PRO A 34 7.31 -2.00 -12.88
CA PRO A 34 6.03 -2.57 -12.48
C PRO A 34 6.24 -3.43 -11.25
N ILE A 35 5.40 -3.22 -10.23
CA ILE A 35 5.38 -4.06 -9.03
C ILE A 35 4.27 -5.06 -9.25
N THR A 36 4.67 -6.33 -9.34
CA THR A 36 3.75 -7.43 -9.55
C THR A 36 3.49 -8.19 -8.26
N ILE A 37 2.23 -8.62 -8.05
CA ILE A 37 1.87 -9.63 -7.06
C ILE A 37 1.47 -10.89 -7.81
N ASP A 38 2.20 -11.98 -7.60
CA ASP A 38 1.99 -13.26 -8.29
C ASP A 38 1.92 -13.13 -9.83
N GLY A 39 2.70 -12.20 -10.40
CA GLY A 39 2.76 -11.95 -11.84
C GLY A 39 1.70 -11.00 -12.41
N GLU A 40 0.76 -10.49 -11.59
CA GLU A 40 -0.17 -9.43 -11.99
C GLU A 40 0.34 -8.05 -11.57
N ASP A 41 0.31 -7.10 -12.49
CA ASP A 41 0.62 -5.69 -12.23
C ASP A 41 -0.46 -5.07 -11.33
N LEU A 42 -0.03 -4.26 -10.37
CA LEU A 42 -0.95 -3.49 -9.52
C LEU A 42 -1.07 -2.06 -10.04
N GLU A 43 -2.26 -1.47 -9.89
CA GLU A 43 -2.47 -0.07 -10.23
C GLU A 43 -1.69 0.86 -9.30
N ASP A 44 -1.01 1.84 -9.92
CA ASP A 44 -0.38 2.96 -9.23
C ASP A 44 -1.44 4.02 -8.95
N VAL A 45 -1.68 4.31 -7.67
CA VAL A 45 -2.64 5.33 -7.24
C VAL A 45 -1.91 6.49 -6.60
N LYS A 46 -2.35 7.70 -6.93
CA LYS A 46 -1.75 8.93 -6.43
C LYS A 46 -2.05 9.20 -4.95
N ALA A 47 -3.20 8.71 -4.48
CA ALA A 47 -3.61 8.79 -3.08
C ALA A 47 -4.46 7.56 -2.69
N PHE A 48 -4.45 7.21 -1.42
CA PHE A 48 -5.40 6.26 -0.85
C PHE A 48 -6.03 6.82 0.42
N THR A 49 -7.30 6.49 0.66
CA THR A 49 -7.99 6.86 1.89
C THR A 49 -7.88 5.72 2.89
N TYR A 50 -7.17 5.95 3.99
CA TYR A 50 -7.10 5.03 5.11
C TYR A 50 -7.91 5.56 6.28
N LEU A 51 -9.05 4.93 6.59
CA LEU A 51 -9.81 5.24 7.80
C LEU A 51 -10.13 6.75 7.98
N GLY A 52 -10.37 7.45 6.88
CA GLY A 52 -10.65 8.90 6.85
C GLY A 52 -9.43 9.77 6.52
N SER A 53 -8.21 9.27 6.71
CA SER A 53 -6.99 9.97 6.34
C SER A 53 -6.70 9.81 4.85
N ILE A 54 -6.42 10.89 4.14
CA ILE A 54 -5.90 10.82 2.77
C ILE A 54 -4.38 10.71 2.86
N ILE A 55 -3.83 9.61 2.35
CA ILE A 55 -2.40 9.40 2.24
C ILE A 55 -2.05 9.54 0.76
N ASP A 56 -1.31 10.58 0.44
CA ASP A 56 -0.88 10.94 -0.91
C ASP A 56 0.65 10.81 -1.05
N GLU A 57 1.17 10.97 -2.27
CA GLU A 57 2.60 10.91 -2.60
C GLU A 57 3.48 11.85 -1.76
N GLN A 58 2.89 12.87 -1.12
CA GLN A 58 3.57 13.82 -0.23
C GLN A 58 3.52 13.43 1.26
N GLY A 59 2.99 12.25 1.60
CA GLY A 59 3.04 11.72 2.97
C GLY A 59 2.11 12.46 3.93
N GLY A 60 1.08 13.13 3.39
CA GLY A 60 0.10 13.96 4.11
C GLY A 60 -0.86 13.19 5.02
N SER A 61 -0.36 12.26 5.84
CA SER A 61 -1.14 11.52 6.85
C SER A 61 -0.85 11.97 8.28
N ASN A 62 0.20 12.79 8.49
CA ASN A 62 0.69 13.12 9.83
C ASN A 62 -0.32 13.92 10.69
N ALA A 63 -1.23 14.68 10.08
CA ALA A 63 -2.26 15.42 10.79
C ALA A 63 -3.40 14.51 11.30
N ASP A 64 -3.73 13.45 10.56
CA ASP A 64 -4.91 12.62 10.80
C ASP A 64 -4.60 11.42 11.72
N VAL A 65 -3.39 10.84 11.61
CA VAL A 65 -2.93 9.74 12.49
C VAL A 65 -2.80 10.19 13.95
N LYS A 66 -2.50 11.47 14.19
CA LYS A 66 -2.34 12.04 15.52
C LYS A 66 -3.68 12.16 16.29
N VAL A 67 -4.83 12.18 15.60
CA VAL A 67 -6.15 12.32 16.24
C VAL A 67 -6.61 11.05 16.97
N ARG A 68 -5.90 9.92 16.79
CA ARG A 68 -6.30 8.61 17.34
C ARG A 68 -5.54 8.19 18.61
N ILE A 69 -4.42 8.85 18.96
CA ILE A 69 -3.74 8.62 20.25
C ILE A 69 -4.22 9.69 21.26
N GLY A 70 -5.54 9.77 21.43
CA GLY A 70 -6.18 10.50 22.51
C GLY A 70 -6.63 9.54 23.59
#